data_AF-A0A2M8PJM9-F1
#
_entry.id   AF-A0A2M8PJM9-F1
#
_cell.length_a   1.000
_cell.length_b   1.000
_cell.length_c   1.000
_cell.angle_alpha   90.00
_cell.angle_beta   90.00
_cell.angle_gamma   90.00
#
_symmetry.space_group_name_H-M   'P 1'
#
loop_
_entity.id
_entity.type
_entity.pdbx_description
1 polymer ?
#
loop_
_entity_poly.entity_id
_entity_poly.type
_entity_poly.pdbx_seq_one_letter_code
_entity_poly.pdbx_strand_id
1 'polypeptide(L)'
;VQVLEEKSQHLYSIPLFIDDTPALTMAGLRTRARRLKRQEDIGLIIVDYLQLLSSGRVGQENRVQELTEITRGLKALAKELNVPIIALSQLSRAVEQREDKQPQLADLRESGSIEQDADV
;
A
#
# COMPACT_ATOMS: atom_id res chain seq x y z
N VAL A 1 30.76 13.57 -7.91
CA VAL A 1 29.85 14.73 -7.69
C VAL A 1 28.90 14.89 -8.89
N GLN A 2 29.42 15.06 -10.10
CA GLN A 2 28.63 15.22 -11.33
C GLN A 2 27.55 14.13 -11.56
N VAL A 3 27.88 12.85 -11.31
CA VAL A 3 26.90 11.75 -11.43
C VAL A 3 25.73 11.89 -10.44
N LEU A 4 25.98 12.33 -9.20
CA LEU A 4 24.91 12.52 -8.21
C LEU A 4 24.00 13.69 -8.58
N GLU A 5 24.59 14.74 -9.15
CA GLU A 5 23.88 15.93 -9.61
C GLU A 5 22.95 15.61 -10.80
N GLU A 6 23.46 14.88 -11.80
CA GLU A 6 22.66 14.39 -12.92
C GLU A 6 21.51 13.47 -12.46
N LYS A 7 21.76 12.55 -11.53
CA LYS A 7 20.72 11.65 -11.00
C LYS A 7 19.67 12.40 -10.19
N SER A 8 20.07 13.40 -9.41
CA SER A 8 19.16 14.26 -8.65
C SER A 8 18.24 15.06 -9.58
N GLN A 9 18.81 15.69 -10.61
CA GLN A 9 18.04 16.42 -11.62
C GLN A 9 17.06 15.51 -12.37
N HIS A 10 17.50 14.30 -12.72
CA HIS A 10 16.63 13.31 -13.34
C HIS A 10 15.44 12.96 -12.43
N LEU A 11 15.69 12.63 -11.16
CA LEU A 11 14.62 12.36 -10.18
C LEU A 11 13.65 13.53 -10.03
N TYR A 12 14.16 14.76 -10.00
CA TYR A 12 13.34 15.97 -9.89
C TYR A 12 12.39 16.15 -11.08
N SER A 13 12.78 15.69 -12.27
CA SER A 13 11.96 15.76 -13.48
C SER A 13 10.86 14.69 -13.56
N ILE A 14 10.90 13.67 -12.70
CA ILE A 14 9.91 12.59 -12.70
C ILE A 14 8.64 13.09 -12.00
N PRO A 15 7.43 12.84 -12.54
CA PRO A 15 6.16 13.14 -11.89
C PRO A 15 5.91 12.15 -10.73
N LEU A 16 6.74 12.26 -9.69
CA LEU A 16 6.69 11.48 -8.46
C LEU A 16 6.13 12.34 -7.34
N PHE A 17 5.00 11.90 -6.79
CA PHE A 17 4.32 12.56 -5.69
C PHE A 17 4.44 11.70 -4.44
N ILE A 18 4.94 12.29 -3.35
CA ILE A 18 5.12 11.63 -2.06
C ILE A 18 4.16 12.26 -1.06
N ASP A 19 3.36 11.44 -0.40
CA ASP A 19 2.52 11.84 0.72
C ASP A 19 2.98 11.06 1.96
N ASP A 20 3.65 11.75 2.88
CA ASP A 20 4.20 11.21 4.12
C ASP A 20 3.27 11.44 5.32
N THR A 21 1.99 11.74 5.09
CA THR A 21 1.02 11.96 6.16
C THR A 21 0.94 10.72 7.07
N PRO A 22 1.23 10.84 8.38
CA PRO A 22 1.19 9.71 9.29
C PRO A 22 -0.25 9.25 9.57
N ALA A 23 -0.42 7.97 9.94
CA ALA A 23 -1.69 7.38 10.36
C ALA A 23 -2.84 7.61 9.36
N LEU A 24 -2.54 7.52 8.06
CA LEU A 24 -3.50 7.76 7.01
C LEU A 24 -4.62 6.71 7.03
N THR A 25 -5.87 7.18 7.08
CA THR A 25 -7.03 6.28 6.96
C THR A 25 -7.31 5.94 5.51
N MET A 26 -8.00 4.82 5.27
CA MET A 26 -8.45 4.45 3.92
C MET A 26 -9.28 5.53 3.23
N ALA A 27 -10.15 6.23 3.97
CA ALA A 27 -10.93 7.34 3.43
C ALA A 27 -10.05 8.55 3.06
N GLY A 28 -9.03 8.84 3.88
CA GLY A 28 -8.04 9.86 3.61
C GLY A 28 -7.24 9.56 2.33
N LEU A 29 -6.77 8.32 2.19
CA LEU A 29 -6.05 7.84 1.01
C LEU A 29 -6.89 8.00 -0.26
N ARG A 30 -8.16 7.56 -0.25
CA ARG A 30 -9.08 7.73 -1.40
C ARG A 30 -9.26 9.19 -1.79
N THR A 31 -9.48 10.07 -0.81
CA THR A 31 -9.70 11.50 -1.04
C THR A 31 -8.49 12.13 -1.73
N ARG A 32 -7.29 11.80 -1.26
CA ARG A 32 -6.02 12.30 -1.80
C ARG A 32 -5.73 11.74 -3.19
N ALA A 33 -5.86 10.43 -3.38
CA ALA A 33 -5.64 9.77 -4.66
C ALA A 33 -6.58 10.30 -5.75
N ARG A 34 -7.87 10.47 -5.46
CA ARG A 34 -8.84 11.08 -6.39
C ARG A 34 -8.47 12.51 -6.75
N ARG A 35 -8.06 13.31 -5.77
CA ARG A 35 -7.63 14.70 -5.99
C ARG A 35 -6.41 14.72 -6.91
N LEU A 36 -5.41 13.90 -6.63
CA LEU A 36 -4.19 13.83 -7.41
C LEU A 36 -4.44 13.31 -8.84
N LYS A 37 -5.28 12.28 -9.01
CA LYS A 37 -5.70 11.80 -10.35
C LYS A 37 -6.36 12.88 -11.19
N ARG A 38 -7.15 13.78 -10.59
CA ARG A 38 -7.76 14.92 -11.32
C ARG A 38 -6.76 16.02 -11.67
N GLN A 39 -5.74 16.23 -10.83
CA GLN A 39 -4.77 17.31 -11.02
C GLN A 39 -3.65 16.91 -11.99
N GLU A 40 -3.15 15.68 -11.86
CA GLU A 40 -1.87 15.24 -12.44
C GLU A 40 -1.99 13.94 -13.27
N ASP A 41 -3.19 13.38 -13.39
CA ASP A 41 -3.48 12.15 -14.14
C ASP A 41 -2.58 10.94 -13.80
N ILE A 42 -2.37 10.67 -12.50
CA ILE A 42 -1.48 9.60 -12.04
C ILE A 42 -1.74 8.23 -12.68
N GLY A 43 -0.65 7.49 -12.95
CA GLY A 43 -0.67 6.16 -13.57
C GLY A 43 -0.33 4.98 -12.64
N LEU A 44 0.12 5.24 -11.42
CA LEU A 44 0.47 4.22 -10.43
C LEU A 44 0.30 4.78 -9.01
N ILE A 45 -0.14 3.94 -8.08
CA ILE A 45 -0.13 4.23 -6.64
C ILE A 45 0.71 3.15 -5.94
N ILE A 46 1.60 3.58 -5.04
CA ILE A 46 2.39 2.71 -4.17
C ILE A 46 2.04 3.02 -2.72
N VAL A 47 1.77 1.99 -1.92
CA VAL A 47 1.45 2.10 -0.49
C VAL A 47 2.52 1.36 0.33
N ASP A 48 3.28 2.11 1.14
CA ASP A 48 4.32 1.60 2.04
C ASP A 48 3.95 1.92 3.51
N TYR A 49 3.48 0.98 4.32
CA TYR A 49 2.99 -0.37 4.02
C TYR A 49 1.56 -0.51 4.57
N LEU A 50 0.82 -1.54 4.14
CA LEU A 50 -0.61 -1.73 4.45
C LEU A 50 -0.94 -1.61 5.94
N GLN A 51 -0.08 -2.14 6.78
CA GLN A 51 -0.28 -2.16 8.22
C GLN A 51 -0.17 -0.77 8.88
N LEU A 52 0.28 0.27 8.18
CA LEU A 52 0.22 1.66 8.67
C LEU A 52 -1.12 2.34 8.40
N LEU A 53 -1.94 1.75 7.53
CA LEU A 53 -3.29 2.24 7.28
C LEU A 53 -4.21 1.82 8.42
N SER A 54 -5.10 2.72 8.80
CA SER A 54 -6.17 2.44 9.76
C SER A 54 -7.55 2.53 9.11
N SER A 55 -8.49 1.69 9.55
CA SER A 55 -9.91 1.84 9.20
C SER A 55 -10.56 3.08 9.83
N GLY A 56 -9.88 3.73 10.80
CA GLY A 56 -10.39 4.89 11.52
C GLY A 56 -11.41 4.55 12.62
N ARG A 57 -11.62 3.26 12.93
CA ARG A 57 -12.45 2.81 14.04
C ARG A 57 -11.62 2.70 15.32
N VAL A 58 -12.13 3.27 16.41
CA VAL A 58 -11.51 3.21 17.74
C VAL A 58 -12.09 2.00 18.48
N GLY A 59 -11.36 0.89 18.56
CA GLY A 59 -11.76 -0.30 19.33
C GLY A 59 -10.90 -1.53 19.05
N GLN A 60 -11.03 -2.56 19.90
CA GLN A 60 -10.46 -3.92 19.69
C GLN A 60 -11.19 -4.64 18.54
N GLU A 61 -11.21 -4.07 17.34
CA GLU A 61 -11.56 -4.84 16.17
C GLU A 61 -10.42 -5.80 15.84
N ASN A 62 -10.79 -7.00 15.38
CA ASN A 62 -9.83 -8.00 14.95
C ASN A 62 -8.99 -7.41 13.80
N ARG A 63 -7.68 -7.30 13.98
CA ARG A 63 -6.75 -6.72 13.00
C ARG A 63 -6.90 -7.33 11.60
N VAL A 64 -7.26 -8.62 11.54
CA VAL A 64 -7.60 -9.36 10.31
C VAL A 64 -8.74 -8.71 9.54
N GLN A 65 -9.79 -8.28 10.26
CA GLN A 65 -10.96 -7.63 9.66
C GLN A 65 -10.60 -6.24 9.14
N GLU A 66 -9.82 -5.47 9.90
CA GLU A 66 -9.32 -4.17 9.47
C GLU A 66 -8.49 -4.29 8.17
N LEU A 67 -7.58 -5.25 8.11
CA LEU A 67 -6.76 -5.50 6.93
C LEU A 67 -7.61 -5.94 5.72
N THR A 68 -8.66 -6.71 5.95
CA THR A 68 -9.64 -7.08 4.93
C THR A 68 -10.40 -5.86 4.40
N GLU A 69 -10.80 -4.93 5.26
CA GLU A 69 -11.45 -3.68 4.84
C GLU A 69 -10.50 -2.79 4.03
N ILE A 70 -9.24 -2.69 4.46
CA ILE A 70 -8.19 -1.92 3.77
C ILE A 70 -7.98 -2.45 2.35
N THR A 71 -7.76 -3.76 2.20
CA THR A 71 -7.38 -4.39 0.93
C THR A 71 -8.51 -4.35 -0.09
N ARG A 72 -9.76 -4.64 0.33
CA ARG A 72 -10.96 -4.39 -0.48
C ARG A 72 -11.10 -2.92 -0.85
N GLY A 73 -10.79 -2.03 0.09
CA GLY A 73 -10.87 -0.60 -0.11
C GLY A 73 -9.89 -0.11 -1.19
N LEU A 74 -8.68 -0.67 -1.22
CA LEU A 74 -7.66 -0.45 -2.25
C LEU A 74 -8.08 -1.04 -3.59
N LYS A 75 -8.58 -2.28 -3.62
CA LYS A 75 -9.08 -2.92 -4.85
C LYS A 75 -10.19 -2.10 -5.51
N ALA A 76 -11.13 -1.60 -4.70
CA ALA A 76 -12.17 -0.71 -5.18
C ALA A 76 -11.60 0.62 -5.72
N LEU A 77 -10.63 1.21 -5.04
CA LEU A 77 -9.96 2.44 -5.50
C LEU A 77 -9.21 2.24 -6.82
N ALA A 78 -8.51 1.10 -6.97
CA ALA A 78 -7.80 0.76 -8.20
C ALA A 78 -8.75 0.69 -9.39
N LYS A 79 -9.90 0.01 -9.23
CA LYS A 79 -10.95 -0.07 -10.25
C LYS A 79 -11.59 1.28 -10.54
N GLU A 80 -11.85 2.07 -9.50
CA GLU A 80 -12.49 3.37 -9.63
C GLU A 80 -11.62 4.37 -10.40
N LEU A 81 -10.32 4.44 -10.07
CA LEU A 81 -9.38 5.34 -10.74
C LEU A 81 -8.84 4.79 -12.05
N ASN A 82 -9.08 3.50 -12.32
CA ASN A 82 -8.43 2.73 -13.38
C ASN A 82 -6.89 2.88 -13.32
N VAL A 83 -6.34 2.71 -12.12
CA VAL A 83 -4.91 2.88 -11.82
C VAL A 83 -4.42 1.67 -11.03
N PRO A 84 -3.32 1.01 -11.42
CA PRO A 84 -2.72 -0.07 -10.65
C PRO A 84 -2.25 0.43 -9.27
N ILE A 85 -2.41 -0.42 -8.26
CA ILE A 85 -1.96 -0.16 -6.90
C ILE A 85 -0.99 -1.25 -6.48
N ILE A 86 0.22 -0.87 -6.08
CA ILE A 86 1.17 -1.76 -5.43
C ILE A 86 1.10 -1.48 -3.93
N ALA A 87 0.75 -2.50 -3.15
CA ALA A 87 0.67 -2.40 -1.71
C ALA A 87 1.72 -3.30 -1.06
N LEU A 88 2.59 -2.71 -0.24
CA LEU A 88 3.59 -3.46 0.51
C LEU A 88 2.93 -4.07 1.75
N SER A 89 3.21 -5.34 2.00
CA SER A 89 2.79 -6.04 3.22
C SER A 89 4.00 -6.64 3.91
N GLN A 90 4.09 -6.44 5.22
CA GLN A 90 5.07 -7.13 6.03
C GLN A 90 4.64 -8.58 6.33
N LEU A 91 5.58 -9.51 6.25
CA LEU A 91 5.37 -10.92 6.61
C LEU A 91 5.40 -11.13 8.13
N SER A 92 4.71 -12.17 8.58
CA SER A 92 4.84 -12.67 9.95
C SER A 92 6.28 -13.14 10.22
N ARG A 93 6.78 -12.86 11.42
CA ARG A 93 8.08 -13.38 11.89
C ARG A 93 8.13 -14.90 12.03
N ALA A 94 6.98 -15.58 11.90
CA ALA A 94 6.93 -17.04 11.86
C ALA A 94 7.83 -17.65 10.77
N VAL A 95 8.07 -16.92 9.68
CA VAL A 95 9.02 -17.32 8.62
C VAL A 95 10.44 -17.55 9.16
N GLU A 96 10.84 -16.81 10.19
CA GLU A 96 12.19 -16.89 10.77
C GLU A 96 12.41 -18.16 11.60
N GLN A 97 11.33 -18.80 12.05
CA GLN A 97 11.36 -20.00 12.89
C GLN A 97 11.44 -21.30 12.07
N ARG A 98 11.23 -21.23 10.75
CA ARG A 98 11.34 -22.38 9.85
C ARG A 98 12.79 -22.63 9.46
N GLU A 99 13.12 -23.89 9.20
CA GLU A 99 14.41 -24.25 8.57
C GLU A 99 14.50 -23.66 7.16
N ASP A 100 13.43 -23.77 6.38
CA ASP A 100 13.27 -23.08 5.11
C ASP A 100 12.63 -21.70 5.31
N LYS A 101 13.43 -20.67 5.03
CA LYS A 101 13.08 -19.25 5.17
C LYS A 101 12.48 -18.65 3.90
N GLN A 102 12.21 -19.46 2.87
CA GLN A 102 11.50 -18.98 1.70
C GLN A 102 10.11 -18.49 2.12
N PRO A 103 9.72 -17.24 1.77
CA PRO A 103 8.38 -16.73 2.02
C PRO A 103 7.31 -17.57 1.33
N GLN A 104 6.21 -17.78 2.04
CA GLN A 104 5.02 -18.51 1.59
C GLN A 104 3.79 -17.64 1.82
N LEU A 105 2.70 -17.90 1.09
CA LEU A 105 1.42 -17.18 1.28
C LEU A 105 0.91 -17.28 2.71
N ALA A 106 1.17 -18.41 3.39
CA ALA A 106 0.85 -18.58 4.80
C ALA A 106 1.61 -17.62 5.73
N ASP A 107 2.71 -16.99 5.30
CA ASP A 107 3.44 -15.98 6.09
C ASP A 107 2.75 -14.62 6.10
N LEU A 108 1.80 -14.42 5.19
CA LEU A 108 0.81 -13.35 5.29
C LEU A 108 -0.28 -13.68 6.34
N ARG A 109 -0.11 -14.74 7.15
CA ARG A 109 -1.09 -15.17 8.17
C ARG A 109 -1.55 -13.96 9.00
N GLU A 110 -2.88 -13.84 9.09
CA GLU A 110 -3.70 -12.65 9.42
C GLU A 110 -4.34 -11.96 8.20
N SER A 111 -4.09 -12.42 6.97
CA SER A 111 -4.58 -11.76 5.75
C SER A 111 -5.07 -12.69 4.63
N GLY A 112 -5.84 -13.74 4.93
CA GLY A 112 -6.42 -14.59 3.86
C GLY A 112 -7.22 -13.80 2.81
N SER A 113 -7.69 -12.61 3.16
CA SER A 113 -8.26 -11.60 2.25
C SER A 113 -7.26 -10.96 1.29
N ILE A 114 -6.00 -10.71 1.67
CA ILE A 114 -4.98 -10.17 0.77
C ILE A 114 -4.78 -11.08 -0.42
N GLU A 115 -4.64 -12.39 -0.18
CA GLU A 115 -4.46 -13.38 -1.25
C GLU A 115 -5.67 -13.42 -2.19
N GLN A 116 -6.88 -13.27 -1.64
CA GLN A 116 -8.12 -13.32 -2.44
C GLN A 116 -8.40 -12.02 -3.20
N ASP A 117 -8.01 -10.87 -2.65
CA ASP A 117 -8.31 -9.55 -3.20
C ASP A 117 -7.20 -9.04 -4.14
N ALA A 118 -5.98 -9.58 -4.03
CA ALA A 118 -4.87 -9.31 -4.93
C ALA A 118 -5.11 -9.96 -6.31
N ASP A 119 -4.73 -9.25 -7.37
CA ASP A 119 -4.74 -9.82 -8.73
C ASP A 119 -3.51 -10.68 -9.03
N VAL A 120 -2.39 -10.41 -8.33
CA VAL A 120 -1.07 -11.04 -8.47
C VAL A 120 -0.39 -11.10 -7.11
#